data_AF-A0A1X7SJX8-F1
#
_entry.id   AF-A0A1X7SJX8-F1
#
_cell.length_a   1.000
_cell.length_b   1.000
_cell.length_c   1.000
_cell.angle_alpha   90.00
_cell.angle_beta   90.00
_cell.angle_gamma   90.00
#
_symmetry.space_group_name_H-M   'P 1'
#
loop_
_entity.id
_entity.type
_entity.pdbx_description
1 polymer ?
#
loop_
_entity_poly.entity_id
_entity_poly.type
_entity_poly.pdbx_seq_one_letter_code
_entity_poly.pdbx_strand_id
1 'polypeptide(L)'
;MKVTERKRNEMPQQREARLAKRRVKDGARREARKETEQQLQRQQRLSVDRSRSRSRRQHETTPERELRQAGDRARSQLRRERETTPDRELRQAGDRARFQLRRERETTPDRELRQAGDRARSQLRRERETTPDRELRQAGDRARSQLRRERERELLIEKCARQETELGLD
;
A
#
# COMPACT_ATOMS: atom_id res chain seq x y z
N MET A 1 29.62 13.79 48.90
CA MET A 1 28.71 14.32 47.84
C MET A 1 27.72 13.25 47.42
N LYS A 2 26.42 13.51 47.60
CA LYS A 2 25.37 12.52 47.31
C LYS A 2 25.20 12.37 45.79
N VAL A 3 24.93 11.16 45.30
CA VAL A 3 24.75 10.85 43.85
C VAL A 3 23.69 11.74 43.18
N THR A 4 22.77 12.28 43.96
CA THR A 4 21.71 13.21 43.56
C THR A 4 22.22 14.62 43.26
N GLU A 5 23.25 15.12 43.95
CA GLU A 5 23.85 16.45 43.72
C GLU A 5 24.69 16.46 42.44
N ARG A 6 25.45 15.38 42.19
CA ARG A 6 26.24 15.23 40.95
C ARG A 6 25.38 15.26 39.69
N LYS A 7 24.16 14.70 39.75
CA LYS A 7 23.21 14.69 38.63
C LYS A 7 22.53 16.04 38.39
N ARG A 8 22.47 16.92 39.39
CA ARG A 8 21.91 18.27 39.27
C ARG A 8 22.90 19.26 38.66
N ASN A 9 24.21 19.05 38.89
CA ASN A 9 25.29 19.87 38.35
C ASN A 9 25.94 19.26 37.09
N GLU A 10 25.31 18.24 36.48
CA GLU A 10 25.79 17.62 35.24
C GLU A 10 25.58 18.57 34.05
N MET A 11 26.65 18.84 33.29
CA MET A 11 26.54 19.56 32.02
C MET A 11 25.63 18.79 31.03
N PRO A 12 24.88 19.47 30.14
CA PRO A 12 23.97 18.81 29.20
C PRO A 12 24.60 17.66 28.41
N GLN A 13 25.85 17.84 27.94
CA GLN A 13 26.61 16.82 27.21
C GLN A 13 26.94 15.59 28.08
N GLN A 14 27.30 15.79 29.34
CA GLN A 14 27.58 14.69 30.28
C GLN A 14 26.30 13.92 30.63
N ARG A 15 25.19 14.63 30.82
CA ARG A 15 23.87 14.04 31.04
C ARG A 15 23.44 13.21 29.83
N GLU A 16 23.60 13.74 28.62
CA GLU A 16 23.28 13.04 27.39
C GLU A 16 24.12 11.78 27.22
N ALA A 17 25.44 11.86 27.42
CA ALA A 17 26.32 10.71 27.38
C ALA A 17 25.93 9.64 28.41
N ARG A 18 25.55 10.03 29.64
CA ARG A 18 25.07 9.11 30.66
C ARG A 18 23.75 8.45 30.27
N LEU A 19 22.82 9.22 29.71
CA LEU A 19 21.54 8.68 29.22
C LEU A 19 21.74 7.76 28.02
N ALA A 20 22.64 8.08 27.10
CA ALA A 20 22.99 7.24 25.96
C ALA A 20 23.55 5.89 26.42
N LYS A 21 24.52 5.89 27.35
CA LYS A 21 25.07 4.66 27.96
C LYS A 21 23.97 3.82 28.62
N ARG A 22 23.05 4.47 29.32
CA ARG A 22 21.90 3.79 29.93
C ARG A 22 20.95 3.20 28.89
N ARG A 23 20.63 3.93 27.82
CA ARG A 23 19.78 3.44 26.72
C ARG A 23 20.38 2.20 26.05
N VAL A 24 21.70 2.19 25.81
CA VAL A 24 22.41 1.02 25.25
C VAL A 24 22.31 -0.17 26.19
N LYS A 25 22.63 0.02 27.48
CA LYS A 25 22.56 -1.04 28.49
C LYS A 25 21.14 -1.60 28.65
N ASP A 26 20.14 -0.73 28.72
CA ASP A 26 18.74 -1.11 28.85
C ASP A 26 18.22 -1.78 27.56
N GLY A 27 18.71 -1.37 26.39
CA GLY A 27 18.45 -2.01 25.10
C GLY A 27 18.98 -3.45 25.06
N ALA A 28 20.26 -3.63 25.39
CA ALA A 28 20.89 -4.96 25.43
C ALA A 28 20.17 -5.92 26.39
N ARG A 29 19.78 -5.44 27.58
CA ARG A 29 19.01 -6.23 28.54
C ARG A 29 17.64 -6.65 28.01
N ARG A 30 16.98 -5.79 27.22
CA ARG A 30 15.67 -6.10 26.62
C ARG A 30 15.81 -7.16 25.52
N GLU A 31 16.84 -7.07 24.69
CA GLU A 31 17.07 -8.07 23.64
C GLU A 31 17.41 -9.44 24.24
N ALA A 32 18.34 -9.51 25.20
CA ALA A 32 18.66 -10.76 25.90
C ALA A 32 17.42 -11.40 26.58
N ARG A 33 16.51 -10.57 27.11
CA ARG A 33 15.24 -11.05 27.67
C ARG A 33 14.32 -11.60 26.59
N LYS A 34 14.27 -11.02 25.39
CA LYS A 34 13.45 -11.51 24.27
C LYS A 34 13.99 -12.81 23.68
N GLU A 35 15.32 -12.97 23.65
CA GLU A 35 15.99 -14.18 23.17
C GLU A 35 15.70 -15.39 24.05
N THR A 36 15.67 -15.16 25.36
CA THR A 36 15.36 -16.19 26.37
C THR A 36 13.86 -16.28 26.71
N GLU A 37 13.02 -15.48 26.04
CA GLU A 37 11.57 -15.43 26.28
C GLU A 37 10.91 -16.72 25.75
N GLN A 38 10.31 -17.50 26.66
CA GLN A 38 9.50 -18.64 26.25
C GLN A 38 8.32 -18.19 25.37
N GLN A 39 7.91 -19.05 24.42
CA GLN A 39 6.85 -18.70 23.44
C GLN A 39 5.55 -18.24 24.10
N LEU A 40 5.12 -18.90 25.18
CA LEU A 40 3.92 -18.51 25.95
C LEU A 40 4.04 -17.12 26.56
N GLN A 41 5.17 -16.80 27.19
CA GLN A 41 5.44 -15.49 27.77
C GLN A 41 5.48 -14.41 26.68
N ARG A 42 6.10 -14.71 25.53
CA ARG A 42 6.11 -13.82 24.36
C ARG A 42 4.70 -13.52 23.86
N GLN A 43 3.84 -14.53 23.77
CA GLN A 43 2.45 -14.35 23.35
C GLN A 43 1.66 -13.50 24.34
N GLN A 44 1.84 -13.72 25.65
CA GLN A 44 1.23 -12.90 26.70
C GLN A 44 1.72 -11.44 26.63
N ARG A 45 3.02 -11.21 26.45
CA ARG A 45 3.55 -9.85 26.29
C ARG A 45 2.96 -9.15 25.06
N LEU A 46 2.92 -9.85 23.91
CA LEU A 46 2.34 -9.32 22.68
C LEU A 46 0.83 -9.10 22.76
N SER A 47 0.11 -9.87 23.58
CA SER A 47 -1.32 -9.67 23.81
C SER A 47 -1.55 -8.42 24.67
N VAL A 48 -0.77 -8.25 25.74
CA VAL A 48 -0.80 -7.04 26.59
C VAL A 48 -0.45 -5.79 25.79
N ASP A 49 0.62 -5.83 24.97
CA ASP A 49 1.03 -4.71 24.12
C ASP A 49 -0.07 -4.33 23.11
N ARG A 50 -0.74 -5.33 22.51
CA ARG A 50 -1.88 -5.11 21.61
C ARG A 50 -3.07 -4.49 22.35
N SER A 51 -3.44 -5.00 23.51
CA SER A 51 -4.54 -4.47 24.32
C SER A 51 -4.29 -3.02 24.73
N ARG A 52 -3.08 -2.71 25.19
CA ARG A 52 -2.69 -1.35 25.58
C ARG A 52 -2.70 -0.39 24.40
N SER A 53 -2.24 -0.85 23.24
CA SER A 53 -2.29 -0.06 21.99
C SER A 53 -3.71 0.20 21.52
N ARG A 54 -4.61 -0.79 21.63
CA ARG A 54 -6.04 -0.63 21.30
C ARG A 54 -6.72 0.36 22.23
N SER A 55 -6.52 0.22 23.54
CA SER A 55 -7.06 1.15 24.54
C SER A 55 -6.60 2.59 24.28
N ARG A 56 -5.31 2.82 24.01
CA ARG A 56 -4.82 4.15 23.61
C ARG A 56 -5.55 4.70 22.39
N ARG A 57 -5.72 3.89 21.34
CA ARG A 57 -6.43 4.31 20.11
C ARG A 57 -7.93 4.58 20.31
N GLN A 58 -8.55 3.94 21.30
CA GLN A 58 -9.96 4.17 21.66
C GLN A 58 -10.14 5.51 22.38
N HIS A 59 -9.14 5.93 23.15
CA HIS A 59 -9.15 7.19 23.89
C HIS A 59 -8.39 8.34 23.19
N GLU A 60 -7.90 8.13 21.96
CA GLU A 60 -7.31 9.19 21.14
C GLU A 60 -8.37 10.24 20.78
N THR A 61 -8.06 11.50 21.06
CA THR A 61 -8.82 12.64 20.53
C THR A 61 -8.69 12.72 19.02
N THR A 62 -9.61 13.44 18.36
CA THR A 62 -9.54 13.69 16.91
C THR A 62 -8.19 14.26 16.44
N PRO A 63 -7.64 15.35 17.04
CA PRO A 63 -6.35 15.89 16.61
C PRO A 63 -5.18 14.91 16.84
N GLU A 64 -5.17 14.15 17.94
CA GLU A 64 -4.14 13.12 18.18
C GLU A 64 -4.19 12.01 17.13
N ARG A 65 -5.40 11.58 16.77
CA ARG A 65 -5.63 10.57 15.72
C ARG A 65 -5.13 11.06 14.37
N GLU A 66 -5.43 12.31 14.01
CA GLU A 66 -4.99 12.92 12.76
C GLU A 66 -3.47 13.03 12.70
N LEU A 67 -2.83 13.54 13.76
CA LEU A 67 -1.38 13.64 13.86
C LEU A 67 -0.71 12.27 13.73
N ARG A 68 -1.24 11.24 14.43
CA ARG A 68 -0.74 9.87 14.31
C ARG A 68 -0.86 9.35 12.89
N GLN A 69 -2.01 9.52 12.24
CA GLN A 69 -2.24 9.09 10.87
C GLN A 69 -1.35 9.85 9.87
N ALA A 70 -1.14 11.14 10.06
CA ALA A 70 -0.22 11.94 9.24
C ALA A 70 1.22 11.39 9.35
N GLY A 71 1.67 11.10 10.57
CA GLY A 71 2.96 10.45 10.80
C GLY A 71 3.06 9.04 10.18
N ASP A 72 1.99 8.25 10.24
CA ASP A 72 1.91 6.93 9.59
C ASP A 72 2.03 7.06 8.05
N ARG A 73 1.33 8.03 7.44
CA ARG A 73 1.40 8.31 6.00
C ARG A 73 2.80 8.76 5.59
N ALA A 74 3.41 9.69 6.32
CA ALA A 74 4.76 10.19 6.03
C ALA A 74 5.80 9.05 6.09
N ARG A 75 5.74 8.20 7.13
CA ARG A 75 6.60 7.01 7.21
C ARG A 75 6.37 6.03 6.07
N SER A 76 5.12 5.84 5.64
CA SER A 76 4.80 4.96 4.52
C SER A 76 5.33 5.51 3.19
N GLN A 77 5.22 6.82 2.96
CA GLN A 77 5.79 7.49 1.79
C GLN A 77 7.31 7.33 1.74
N LEU A 78 8.01 7.65 2.84
CA LEU A 78 9.46 7.48 2.93
C LEU A 78 9.90 6.02 2.68
N ARG A 79 9.13 5.04 3.15
CA ARG A 79 9.40 3.62 2.86
C ARG A 79 9.23 3.29 1.38
N ARG A 80 8.22 3.86 0.70
CA ARG A 80 7.97 3.66 -0.73
C ARG A 80 9.01 4.36 -1.62
N GLU A 81 9.52 5.50 -1.18
CA GLU A 81 10.59 6.24 -1.87
C GLU A 81 11.92 5.49 -1.80
N ARG A 82 12.19 4.82 -0.67
CA ARG A 82 13.40 4.02 -0.46
C ARG A 82 13.27 2.56 -0.90
N GLU A 83 12.13 2.18 -1.49
CA GLU A 83 11.84 0.81 -1.92
C GLU A 83 12.70 0.46 -3.15
N THR A 84 13.32 -0.71 -3.14
CA THR A 84 14.04 -1.22 -4.32
C THR A 84 13.06 -1.63 -5.41
N THR A 85 13.50 -1.70 -6.67
CA THR A 85 12.64 -2.18 -7.78
C THR A 85 12.04 -3.57 -7.50
N PRO A 86 12.83 -4.58 -7.06
CA PRO A 86 12.27 -5.90 -6.73
C PRO A 86 11.24 -5.86 -5.59
N ASP A 87 11.49 -5.09 -4.52
CA ASP A 87 10.53 -4.96 -3.42
C ASP A 87 9.23 -4.31 -3.88
N ARG A 88 9.32 -3.30 -4.75
CA ARG A 88 8.18 -2.61 -5.35
C ARG A 88 7.35 -3.58 -6.20
N GLU A 89 7.99 -4.39 -7.03
CA GLU A 89 7.32 -5.38 -7.86
C GLU A 89 6.62 -6.44 -7.01
N LEU A 90 7.29 -6.97 -5.98
CA LEU A 90 6.70 -7.93 -5.05
C LEU A 90 5.48 -7.35 -4.33
N ARG A 91 5.57 -6.11 -3.85
CA ARG A 91 4.45 -5.42 -3.22
C ARG A 91 3.28 -5.25 -4.19
N GLN A 92 3.55 -4.81 -5.43
CA GLN A 92 2.51 -4.64 -6.46
C GLN A 92 1.87 -5.98 -6.86
N ALA A 93 2.65 -7.05 -6.97
CA ALA A 93 2.14 -8.40 -7.23
C ALA A 93 1.20 -8.84 -6.09
N GLY A 94 1.60 -8.62 -4.84
CA GLY A 94 0.73 -8.88 -3.68
C GLY A 94 -0.54 -8.03 -3.67
N ASP A 95 -0.47 -6.76 -4.07
CA ASP A 95 -1.64 -5.89 -4.21
C ASP A 95 -2.60 -6.40 -5.30
N ARG A 96 -2.08 -6.82 -6.45
CA ARG A 96 -2.87 -7.41 -7.55
C ARG A 96 -3.54 -8.72 -7.12
N ALA A 97 -2.81 -9.62 -6.47
CA ALA A 97 -3.36 -10.89 -5.96
C ALA A 97 -4.50 -10.66 -4.95
N ARG A 98 -4.32 -9.72 -4.01
CA ARG A 98 -5.39 -9.34 -3.06
C ARG A 98 -6.61 -8.75 -3.77
N PHE A 99 -6.39 -7.94 -4.82
CA PHE A 99 -7.47 -7.36 -5.60
C PHE A 99 -8.25 -8.44 -6.38
N GLN A 100 -7.56 -9.38 -7.02
CA GLN A 100 -8.18 -10.52 -7.71
C GLN A 100 -9.00 -11.37 -6.75
N LEU A 101 -8.43 -11.74 -5.59
CA LEU A 101 -9.16 -12.51 -4.58
C LEU A 101 -10.42 -11.79 -4.09
N ARG A 102 -10.37 -10.45 -3.94
CA ARG A 102 -11.56 -9.66 -3.60
C ARG A 102 -12.60 -9.67 -4.71
N ARG A 103 -12.19 -9.68 -5.99
CA ARG A 103 -13.08 -9.74 -7.16
C ARG A 103 -13.74 -11.10 -7.31
N GLU A 104 -13.00 -12.16 -7.06
CA GLU A 104 -13.51 -13.54 -7.09
C GLU A 104 -14.55 -13.79 -5.99
N ARG A 105 -14.34 -13.21 -4.80
CA ARG A 105 -15.26 -13.30 -3.66
C ARG A 105 -16.34 -12.22 -3.65
N GLU A 106 -16.40 -11.36 -4.68
CA GLU A 106 -17.36 -10.26 -4.76
C GLU A 106 -18.75 -10.83 -5.02
N THR A 107 -19.73 -10.48 -4.18
CA THR A 107 -21.13 -10.85 -4.41
C THR A 107 -21.70 -10.05 -5.59
N THR A 108 -22.76 -10.55 -6.23
CA THR A 108 -23.47 -9.81 -7.29
C THR A 108 -23.87 -8.38 -6.87
N PRO A 109 -24.54 -8.15 -5.72
CA PRO A 109 -24.90 -6.79 -5.31
C PRO A 109 -23.67 -5.89 -5.06
N ASP A 110 -22.59 -6.43 -4.45
CA ASP A 110 -21.35 -5.65 -4.27
C ASP A 110 -20.71 -5.27 -5.61
N ARG A 111 -20.74 -6.18 -6.58
CA ARG A 111 -20.25 -5.96 -7.94
C ARG A 111 -21.04 -4.86 -8.63
N GLU A 112 -22.36 -4.90 -8.55
CA GLU A 112 -23.24 -3.89 -9.14
C GLU A 112 -23.02 -2.51 -8.51
N LEU A 113 -22.98 -2.44 -7.17
CA LEU A 113 -22.73 -1.20 -6.44
C LEU A 113 -21.37 -0.59 -6.84
N ARG A 114 -20.33 -1.42 -6.92
CA ARG A 114 -19.03 -0.97 -7.38
C ARG A 114 -19.08 -0.45 -8.82
N GLN A 115 -19.69 -1.19 -9.74
CA GLN A 115 -19.78 -0.77 -11.14
C GLN A 115 -20.57 0.55 -11.28
N ALA A 116 -21.64 0.72 -10.51
CA ALA A 116 -22.37 1.98 -10.44
C ALA A 116 -21.47 3.13 -9.97
N GLY A 117 -20.68 2.89 -8.92
CA GLY A 117 -19.67 3.85 -8.45
C GLY A 117 -18.57 4.15 -9.49
N ASP A 118 -18.10 3.14 -10.23
CA ASP A 118 -17.14 3.31 -11.32
C ASP A 118 -17.72 4.18 -12.45
N ARG A 119 -18.98 3.96 -12.84
CA ARG A 119 -19.69 4.78 -13.83
C ARG A 119 -19.86 6.22 -13.37
N ALA A 120 -20.32 6.44 -12.13
CA ALA A 120 -20.51 7.77 -11.56
C ALA A 120 -19.18 8.57 -11.50
N ARG A 121 -18.08 7.91 -11.08
CA ARG A 121 -16.74 8.53 -11.10
C ARG A 121 -16.29 8.87 -12.52
N SER A 122 -16.58 8.01 -13.49
CA SER A 122 -16.24 8.25 -14.90
C SER A 122 -17.01 9.45 -15.47
N GLN A 123 -18.31 9.56 -15.18
CA GLN A 123 -19.13 10.70 -15.56
C GLN A 123 -18.61 12.00 -14.96
N LEU A 124 -18.35 12.02 -13.64
CA LEU A 124 -17.80 13.19 -12.97
C LEU A 124 -16.44 13.62 -13.54
N ARG A 125 -15.59 12.66 -13.92
CA ARG A 125 -14.31 12.95 -14.60
C ARG A 125 -14.52 13.59 -15.97
N ARG A 126 -15.50 13.13 -16.74
CA ARG A 126 -15.84 13.70 -18.06
C ARG A 126 -16.44 15.10 -17.97
N GLU A 127 -17.27 15.33 -16.95
CA GLU A 127 -17.85 16.66 -16.68
C GLU A 127 -16.78 17.68 -16.30
N ARG A 128 -15.75 17.25 -15.56
CA ARG A 128 -14.63 18.09 -15.13
C ARG A 128 -13.44 18.11 -16.11
N GLU A 129 -13.57 17.43 -17.24
CA GLU A 129 -12.51 17.30 -18.25
C GLU A 129 -12.28 18.65 -18.93
N THR A 130 -11.02 19.08 -19.02
CA THR A 130 -10.67 20.27 -19.81
C THR A 130 -10.80 19.97 -21.30
N THR A 131 -10.98 20.99 -22.14
CA THR A 131 -11.02 20.82 -23.60
C THR A 131 -9.82 20.03 -24.15
N PRO A 132 -8.55 20.36 -23.81
CA PRO A 132 -7.41 19.59 -24.31
C PRO A 132 -7.40 18.13 -23.83
N ASP A 133 -7.78 17.86 -22.58
CA ASP A 133 -7.89 16.48 -22.06
C ASP A 133 -8.95 15.68 -22.84
N ARG A 134 -10.08 16.31 -23.15
CA ARG A 134 -11.18 15.72 -23.92
C ARG A 134 -10.73 15.36 -25.33
N GLU A 135 -10.04 16.26 -26.00
CA GLU A 135 -9.51 16.03 -27.35
C GLU A 135 -8.50 14.89 -27.36
N LEU A 136 -7.56 14.87 -26.41
CA LEU A 136 -6.57 13.80 -26.26
C LEU A 136 -7.24 12.45 -26.03
N ARG A 137 -8.23 12.39 -25.13
CA ARG A 137 -9.00 11.16 -24.90
C ARG A 137 -9.72 10.68 -26.16
N GLN A 138 -10.41 11.58 -26.87
CA GLN A 138 -11.12 11.25 -28.10
C GLN A 138 -10.17 10.79 -29.22
N ALA A 139 -9.00 11.43 -29.36
CA ALA A 139 -7.98 11.00 -30.30
C ALA A 139 -7.50 9.58 -29.97
N GLY A 140 -7.26 9.28 -28.68
CA GLY A 140 -6.95 7.93 -28.23
C GLY A 140 -8.07 6.91 -28.49
N ASP A 141 -9.33 7.29 -28.29
CA ASP A 141 -10.50 6.45 -28.59
C ASP A 141 -10.58 6.14 -30.10
N ARG A 142 -10.33 7.12 -30.96
CA ARG A 142 -10.29 6.95 -32.43
C ARG A 142 -9.16 6.03 -32.85
N ALA A 143 -7.93 6.24 -32.34
CA ALA A 143 -6.77 5.41 -32.66
C ALA A 143 -7.01 3.93 -32.26
N ARG A 144 -7.55 3.69 -31.06
CA ARG A 144 -7.92 2.33 -30.62
C ARG A 144 -8.97 1.69 -31.52
N SER A 145 -9.96 2.49 -31.95
CA SER A 145 -11.02 2.00 -32.84
C SER A 145 -10.50 1.64 -34.22
N GLN A 146 -9.56 2.43 -34.77
CA GLN A 146 -8.90 2.14 -36.04
C GLN A 146 -8.09 0.85 -35.95
N LEU A 147 -7.22 0.72 -34.94
CA LEU A 147 -6.43 -0.48 -34.73
C LEU A 147 -7.31 -1.74 -34.58
N ARG A 148 -8.45 -1.64 -33.89
CA ARG A 148 -9.40 -2.75 -33.76
C ARG A 148 -9.96 -3.18 -35.12
N ARG A 149 -10.35 -2.21 -35.97
CA ARG A 149 -10.89 -2.49 -37.31
C ARG A 149 -9.84 -3.09 -38.24
N GLU A 150 -8.61 -2.58 -38.18
CA GLU A 150 -7.48 -3.14 -38.94
C GLU A 150 -7.23 -4.60 -38.56
N ARG A 151 -7.16 -4.89 -37.26
CA ARG A 151 -7.00 -6.26 -36.76
C ARG A 151 -8.18 -7.17 -37.15
N GLU A 152 -9.40 -6.67 -37.09
CA GLU A 152 -10.58 -7.42 -37.54
C GLU A 152 -10.50 -7.74 -39.04
N ARG A 153 -10.04 -6.78 -39.86
CA ARG A 153 -9.83 -6.99 -41.30
C ARG A 153 -8.74 -8.02 -41.57
N GLU A 154 -7.61 -7.95 -40.89
CA GLU A 154 -6.52 -8.94 -41.02
C GLU A 154 -7.00 -10.34 -40.68
N LEU A 155 -7.74 -10.49 -39.57
CA LEU A 155 -8.32 -11.78 -39.19
C LEU A 155 -9.32 -12.32 -40.21
N LEU A 156 -10.07 -11.45 -40.89
CA LEU A 156 -10.98 -11.87 -41.97
C LEU A 156 -10.19 -12.35 -43.20
N ILE A 157 -9.15 -11.61 -43.60
CA ILE A 157 -8.28 -12.00 -44.72
C ILE A 157 -7.62 -13.36 -44.41
N GLU A 158 -7.10 -13.55 -43.20
CA GLU A 158 -6.50 -14.81 -42.76
C GLU A 158 -7.50 -15.97 -42.78
N LYS A 159 -8.75 -15.73 -42.36
CA LYS A 159 -9.81 -16.74 -42.41
C LYS A 159 -10.19 -17.12 -43.85
N CYS A 160 -10.32 -16.13 -44.74
CA CYS A 160 -10.59 -16.39 -46.17
C CYS A 160 -9.46 -17.22 -46.81
N ALA A 161 -8.21 -16.84 -46.57
CA ALA A 161 -7.06 -17.56 -47.11
C ALA A 161 -7.01 -19.03 -46.61
N ARG A 162 -7.32 -19.28 -45.34
CA ARG A 162 -7.41 -20.64 -44.80
C ARG A 162 -8.54 -21.45 -45.45
N GLN A 163 -9.71 -20.86 -45.64
CA GLN A 163 -10.83 -21.52 -46.31
C GLN A 163 -10.51 -21.87 -47.76
N GLU A 164 -9.82 -20.99 -48.49
CA GLU A 164 -9.37 -21.27 -49.86
C GLU A 164 -8.35 -22.42 -49.91
N THR A 165 -7.42 -22.49 -48.95
CA THR A 165 -6.47 -23.62 -48.86
C THR A 165 -7.13 -24.94 -48.46
N GLU A 166 -8.21 -24.90 -47.68
CA GLU A 166 -8.97 -26.08 -47.26
C GLU A 166 -9.92 -26.58 -48.37
N LEU A 167 -10.44 -25.67 -49.21
CA LEU A 167 -11.33 -25.99 -50.35
C LEU A 167 -10.59 -26.27 -51.66
N GLY A 168 -9.29 -25.94 -51.75
CA GLY A 168 -8.42 -26.20 -52.90
C GLY A 168 -7.61 -27.49 -52.81
N LEU A 169 -7.89 -28.34 -51.81
CA LEU A 169 -7.36 -29.70 -51.69
C LEU A 169 -8.43 -30.70 -52.14
N ASP A 170 -8.65 -30.80 -53.45
CA ASP A 170 -9.27 -31.94 -54.15
C ASP A 170 -8.57 -32.12 -55.50
#